data_AF-A0AA87MS98-F1
#
_entry.id   AF-A0AA87MS98-F1
#
_cell.length_a   1.000
_cell.length_b   1.000
_cell.length_c   1.000
_cell.angle_alpha   90.00
_cell.angle_beta   90.00
_cell.angle_gamma   90.00
#
_symmetry.space_group_name_H-M   'P 1'
#
loop_
_entity.id
_entity.type
_entity.pdbx_description
1 polymer ?
#
loop_
_entity_poly.entity_id
_entity_poly.type
_entity_poly.pdbx_seq_one_letter_code
_entity_poly.pdbx_strand_id
1 'polypeptide(L)'
;MNLKEFLSSIPFNEYKTVFRDALPYLVEEGYFEAIAGGSFETFHKKIYQLGSYPRGIGLGIAMMAQTNVAGRILKFVSDGFLNENGTIRVFQREETISIGTKLLKDISSGKDIISMGVSESGWKGRISNITTKYRIENNRIILSLSKSFLTNGANCSGFLIVAKSPSETFDVIYIARDSYGLELEVFDLEYAKEATHCRLKGNDLSLPLKNLFFFNYQNFAPEIHLSEMLSASALFCGYVDFILKTLLKEKKDVDPRIAGKIIDIQQLLYSKVIDISKKKDQDPNFRMEEIHPYGYETALDLIYSWLTDLVSGVELSNMFPDIGLFYSIHPGKTPIYQKNILKKIRSLR
;
A
#
# COMPACT_ATOMS: atom_id res chain seq x y z
N MET A 1 8.99 2.82 -25.91
CA MET A 1 7.66 2.36 -25.48
C MET A 1 7.45 2.91 -24.09
N ASN A 2 6.41 3.69 -23.85
CA ASN A 2 6.07 4.20 -22.51
C ASN A 2 5.27 3.16 -21.68
N LEU A 3 5.03 3.43 -20.40
CA LEU A 3 4.32 2.51 -19.51
C LEU A 3 2.91 2.18 -20.04
N LYS A 4 2.17 3.17 -20.54
CA LYS A 4 0.80 2.96 -21.04
C LYS A 4 0.78 2.02 -22.25
N GLU A 5 1.71 2.21 -23.18
CA GLU A 5 1.89 1.35 -24.35
C GLU A 5 2.28 -0.07 -23.93
N PHE A 6 3.21 -0.20 -22.99
CA PHE A 6 3.59 -1.50 -22.42
C PHE A 6 2.36 -2.22 -21.85
N LEU A 7 1.61 -1.58 -20.94
CA LEU A 7 0.45 -2.20 -20.31
C LEU A 7 -0.66 -2.59 -21.29
N SER A 8 -0.81 -1.80 -22.36
CA SER A 8 -1.77 -2.07 -23.44
C SER A 8 -1.36 -3.27 -24.31
N SER A 9 -0.07 -3.60 -24.36
CA SER A 9 0.47 -4.72 -25.15
C SER A 9 0.31 -6.09 -24.47
N ILE A 10 -0.03 -6.11 -23.17
CA ILE A 10 -0.04 -7.35 -22.37
C ILE A 10 -1.35 -8.14 -22.60
N PRO A 11 -1.27 -9.43 -22.99
CA PRO A 11 -2.44 -10.30 -23.17
C PRO A 11 -3.36 -10.33 -21.96
N PHE A 12 -4.69 -10.25 -22.14
CA PHE A 12 -5.67 -10.12 -21.05
C PHE A 12 -5.49 -11.11 -19.89
N ASN A 13 -5.15 -12.36 -20.22
CA ASN A 13 -4.93 -13.46 -19.27
C ASN A 13 -3.61 -13.38 -18.48
N GLU A 14 -2.66 -12.55 -18.91
CA GLU A 14 -1.38 -12.36 -18.24
C GLU A 14 -1.47 -11.21 -17.22
N TYR A 15 -1.30 -11.54 -15.94
CA TYR A 15 -1.28 -10.56 -14.84
C TYR A 15 -0.18 -10.83 -13.82
N LYS A 16 0.29 -12.08 -13.71
CA LYS A 16 1.15 -12.54 -12.60
C LYS A 16 2.51 -11.87 -12.57
N THR A 17 3.08 -11.54 -13.72
CA THR A 17 4.40 -10.90 -13.80
C THR A 17 4.33 -9.43 -14.16
N VAL A 18 3.14 -8.89 -14.43
CA VAL A 18 2.96 -7.57 -15.03
C VAL A 18 3.62 -6.47 -14.21
N PHE A 19 3.44 -6.45 -12.88
CA PHE A 19 4.09 -5.44 -12.04
C PHE A 19 5.63 -5.52 -12.10
N ARG A 20 6.18 -6.73 -12.06
CA ARG A 20 7.63 -6.97 -12.15
C ARG A 20 8.17 -6.52 -13.51
N ASP A 21 7.47 -6.88 -14.58
CA ASP A 21 7.90 -6.56 -15.95
C ASP A 21 7.68 -5.07 -16.28
N ALA A 22 6.81 -4.38 -15.53
CA ALA A 22 6.60 -2.94 -15.61
C ALA A 22 7.69 -2.10 -14.92
N LEU A 23 8.52 -2.69 -14.06
CA LEU A 23 9.49 -1.95 -13.22
C LEU A 23 10.39 -1.00 -14.03
N PRO A 24 10.98 -1.37 -15.19
CA PRO A 24 11.82 -0.45 -15.96
C PRO A 24 11.07 0.80 -16.42
N TYR A 25 9.82 0.66 -16.86
CA TYR A 25 8.97 1.78 -17.30
C TYR A 25 8.53 2.65 -16.12
N LEU A 26 8.22 2.04 -14.98
CA LEU A 26 7.89 2.76 -13.75
C LEU A 26 9.08 3.59 -13.23
N VAL A 27 10.31 3.07 -13.37
CA VAL A 27 11.54 3.80 -13.04
C VAL A 27 11.76 4.96 -14.01
N GLU A 28 11.68 4.71 -15.33
CA GLU A 28 11.85 5.76 -16.35
C GLU A 28 10.84 6.89 -16.20
N GLU A 29 9.60 6.56 -15.85
CA GLU A 29 8.55 7.52 -15.58
C GLU A 29 8.58 8.07 -14.15
N GLY A 30 9.56 7.73 -13.31
CA GLY A 30 9.76 8.37 -12.00
C GLY A 30 8.76 7.98 -10.90
N TYR A 31 8.11 6.81 -10.97
CA TYR A 31 7.17 6.34 -9.94
C TYR A 31 7.85 6.01 -8.60
N PHE A 32 9.15 5.72 -8.61
CA PHE A 32 9.95 5.42 -7.41
C PHE A 32 10.66 6.64 -6.81
N GLU A 33 10.50 7.83 -7.39
CA GLU A 33 11.19 9.03 -6.91
C GLU A 33 10.84 9.35 -5.46
N ALA A 34 9.58 9.20 -5.03
CA ALA A 34 9.16 9.52 -3.67
C ALA A 34 9.89 8.71 -2.58
N ILE A 35 10.22 7.44 -2.82
CA ILE A 35 11.03 6.67 -1.87
C ILE A 35 12.51 7.08 -1.91
N ALA A 36 13.00 7.50 -3.07
CA ALA A 36 14.35 7.99 -3.29
C ALA A 36 14.58 9.45 -2.82
N GLY A 37 13.59 10.09 -2.19
CA GLY A 37 13.69 11.47 -1.68
C GLY A 37 13.05 12.54 -2.58
N GLY A 38 12.32 12.13 -3.61
CA GLY A 38 11.47 12.98 -4.42
C GLY A 38 10.13 13.32 -3.76
N SER A 39 9.26 13.98 -4.54
CA SER A 39 8.01 14.57 -4.07
C SER A 39 6.85 13.57 -3.99
N PHE A 40 6.13 13.59 -2.87
CA PHE A 40 4.89 12.86 -2.65
C PHE A 40 3.74 13.42 -3.50
N GLU A 41 3.71 14.73 -3.74
CA GLU A 41 2.77 15.34 -4.71
C GLU A 41 2.98 14.76 -6.10
N THR A 42 4.22 14.67 -6.56
CA THR A 42 4.56 14.12 -7.88
C THR A 42 4.16 12.65 -7.98
N PHE A 43 4.43 11.87 -6.94
CA PHE A 43 3.99 10.48 -6.86
C PHE A 43 2.46 10.36 -6.98
N HIS A 44 1.68 11.16 -6.24
CA HIS A 44 0.22 11.08 -6.32
C HIS A 44 -0.37 11.55 -7.65
N LYS A 45 0.25 12.51 -8.33
CA LYS A 45 -0.13 12.86 -9.71
C LYS A 45 0.03 11.66 -10.65
N LYS A 46 1.12 10.90 -10.50
CA LYS A 46 1.36 9.68 -11.29
C LYS A 46 0.40 8.55 -10.92
N ILE A 47 0.14 8.33 -9.62
CA ILE A 47 -0.87 7.35 -9.17
C ILE A 47 -2.27 7.68 -9.70
N TYR A 48 -2.65 8.96 -9.73
CA TYR A 48 -3.89 9.39 -10.38
C TYR A 48 -3.92 9.06 -11.88
N GLN A 49 -2.84 9.35 -12.61
CA GLN A 49 -2.75 9.00 -14.05
C GLN A 49 -2.88 7.49 -14.27
N LEU A 50 -2.20 6.70 -13.43
CA LEU A 50 -2.20 5.25 -13.49
C LEU A 50 -3.61 4.66 -13.34
N GLY A 51 -4.50 5.30 -12.56
CA GLY A 51 -5.90 4.87 -12.44
C GLY A 51 -6.66 4.84 -13.77
N SER A 52 -6.18 5.55 -14.79
CA SER A 52 -6.78 5.56 -16.13
C SER A 52 -6.12 4.63 -17.14
N TYR A 53 -5.06 3.91 -16.76
CA TYR A 53 -4.31 3.04 -17.65
C TYR A 53 -4.92 1.62 -17.65
N PRO A 54 -4.79 0.86 -18.75
CA PRO A 54 -5.09 -0.57 -18.74
C PRO A 54 -4.26 -1.24 -17.63
N ARG A 55 -4.91 -2.05 -16.78
CA ARG A 55 -4.26 -2.72 -15.62
C ARG A 55 -3.66 -1.76 -14.59
N GLY A 56 -3.95 -0.47 -14.72
CA GLY A 56 -3.35 0.57 -13.89
C GLY A 56 -3.79 0.47 -12.43
N ILE A 57 -4.96 -0.10 -12.14
CA ILE A 57 -5.39 -0.33 -10.77
C ILE A 57 -4.49 -1.33 -10.05
N GLY A 58 -4.20 -2.47 -10.68
CA GLY A 58 -3.25 -3.46 -10.16
C GLY A 58 -1.86 -2.89 -9.94
N LEU A 59 -1.30 -2.16 -10.92
CA LEU A 59 -0.01 -1.48 -10.73
C LEU A 59 -0.07 -0.42 -9.63
N GLY A 60 -1.18 0.31 -9.52
CA GLY A 60 -1.37 1.32 -8.49
C GLY A 60 -1.28 0.70 -7.11
N ILE A 61 -2.01 -0.39 -6.85
CA ILE A 61 -1.93 -1.13 -5.58
C ILE A 61 -0.51 -1.60 -5.31
N ALA A 62 0.15 -2.19 -6.31
CA ALA A 62 1.51 -2.69 -6.19
C ALA A 62 2.51 -1.56 -5.84
N MET A 63 2.40 -0.41 -6.51
CA MET A 63 3.22 0.78 -6.26
C MET A 63 2.97 1.39 -4.89
N MET A 64 1.72 1.44 -4.44
CA MET A 64 1.37 1.96 -3.11
C MET A 64 1.99 1.11 -2.00
N ALA A 65 1.88 -0.22 -2.10
CA ALA A 65 2.50 -1.14 -1.15
C ALA A 65 4.03 -1.01 -1.16
N GLN A 66 4.63 -0.91 -2.35
CA GLN A 66 6.08 -0.80 -2.50
C GLN A 66 6.61 0.54 -1.94
N THR A 67 5.92 1.66 -2.21
CA THR A 67 6.37 3.01 -1.84
C THR A 67 5.99 3.38 -0.41
N ASN A 68 4.71 3.30 -0.05
CA ASN A 68 4.21 3.83 1.22
C ASN A 68 4.43 2.90 2.40
N VAL A 69 4.49 1.59 2.14
CA VAL A 69 4.52 0.56 3.18
C VAL A 69 5.92 -0.01 3.33
N ALA A 70 6.40 -0.80 2.37
CA ALA A 70 7.73 -1.39 2.43
C ALA A 70 8.84 -0.31 2.32
N GLY A 71 8.74 0.56 1.33
CA GLY A 71 9.72 1.61 1.06
C GLY A 71 9.87 2.60 2.22
N ARG A 72 8.80 2.91 2.95
CA ARG A 72 8.87 3.78 4.13
C ARG A 72 9.71 3.18 5.26
N ILE A 73 9.52 1.90 5.55
CA ILE A 73 10.34 1.19 6.55
C ILE A 73 11.80 1.12 6.11
N LEU A 74 12.05 0.78 4.84
CA LEU A 74 13.41 0.74 4.30
C LEU A 74 14.10 2.11 4.35
N LYS A 75 13.37 3.19 4.08
CA LYS A 75 13.87 4.57 4.21
C LYS A 75 14.30 4.88 5.64
N PHE A 76 13.44 4.59 6.63
CA PHE A 76 13.81 4.75 8.03
C PHE A 76 15.09 3.99 8.39
N VAL A 77 15.18 2.71 8.02
CA VAL A 77 16.35 1.88 8.29
C VAL A 77 17.60 2.43 7.60
N SER A 78 17.50 2.83 6.33
CA SER A 78 18.62 3.38 5.55
C SER A 78 19.11 4.73 6.09
N ASP A 79 18.21 5.54 6.65
CA ASP A 79 18.55 6.82 7.30
C ASP A 79 19.14 6.59 8.72
N GLY A 80 19.35 5.32 9.09
CA GLY A 80 19.86 4.92 10.40
C GLY A 80 18.81 4.96 11.51
N PHE A 81 17.54 5.22 11.20
CA PHE A 81 16.45 5.26 12.17
C PHE A 81 15.79 3.88 12.32
N LEU A 82 16.22 3.12 13.34
CA LEU A 82 15.68 1.79 13.66
C LEU A 82 14.62 1.83 14.77
N ASN A 83 14.32 3.03 15.28
CA ASN A 83 13.38 3.31 16.37
C ASN A 83 13.68 2.55 17.68
N GLU A 84 14.97 2.42 17.98
CA GLU A 84 15.49 1.93 19.25
C GLU A 84 15.04 2.83 20.40
N ASN A 85 14.86 2.26 21.58
CA ASN A 85 14.60 3.00 22.81
C ASN A 85 15.60 2.56 23.89
N GLY A 86 15.66 3.26 25.03
CA GLY A 86 16.68 3.00 26.06
C GLY A 86 16.78 1.54 26.53
N THR A 87 15.73 0.74 26.34
CA THR A 87 15.63 -0.67 26.74
C THR A 87 15.80 -1.67 25.59
N ILE A 88 15.66 -1.28 24.32
CA ILE A 88 15.67 -2.19 23.16
C ILE A 88 16.62 -1.63 22.09
N ARG A 89 17.63 -2.44 21.71
CA ARG A 89 18.64 -2.08 20.71
C ARG A 89 18.75 -3.12 19.60
N VAL A 90 19.09 -2.66 18.40
CA VAL A 90 19.38 -3.55 17.26
C VAL A 90 20.77 -4.12 17.47
N PHE A 91 20.86 -5.45 17.51
CA PHE A 91 22.13 -6.14 17.44
C PHE A 91 22.66 -6.08 16.01
N GLN A 92 23.97 -5.83 15.84
CA GLN A 92 24.59 -5.70 14.51
C GLN A 92 23.99 -4.56 13.68
N ARG A 93 23.74 -3.42 14.34
CA ARG A 93 23.13 -2.20 13.77
C ARG A 93 23.68 -1.81 12.39
N GLU A 94 25.00 -1.79 12.19
CA GLU A 94 25.62 -1.41 10.91
C GLU A 94 25.25 -2.38 9.79
N GLU A 95 25.20 -3.68 10.08
CA GLU A 95 24.78 -4.70 9.12
C GLU A 95 23.30 -4.55 8.78
N THR A 96 22.42 -4.31 9.76
CA THR A 96 20.99 -4.04 9.53
C THR A 96 20.78 -2.83 8.63
N ILE A 97 21.46 -1.71 8.92
CA ILE A 97 21.41 -0.51 8.07
C ILE A 97 21.90 -0.85 6.66
N SER A 98 23.02 -1.57 6.52
CA SER A 98 23.57 -1.94 5.22
C SER A 98 22.58 -2.76 4.38
N ILE A 99 21.86 -3.71 5.00
CA ILE A 99 20.80 -4.47 4.31
C ILE A 99 19.67 -3.50 3.89
N GLY A 100 19.19 -2.65 4.81
CA GLY A 100 18.14 -1.67 4.51
C GLY A 100 18.49 -0.72 3.37
N THR A 101 19.70 -0.16 3.36
CA THR A 101 20.21 0.72 2.30
C THR A 101 20.30 0.00 0.96
N LYS A 102 20.78 -1.25 0.95
CA LYS A 102 20.82 -2.07 -0.27
C LYS A 102 19.40 -2.31 -0.82
N LEU A 103 18.50 -2.78 0.04
CA LEU A 103 17.11 -3.04 -0.34
C LEU A 103 16.42 -1.77 -0.87
N LEU A 104 16.56 -0.64 -0.17
CA LEU A 104 16.01 0.64 -0.61
C LEU A 104 16.52 1.03 -2.01
N LYS A 105 17.82 0.89 -2.25
CA LYS A 105 18.43 1.17 -3.56
C LYS A 105 17.89 0.24 -4.65
N ASP A 106 17.79 -1.05 -4.36
CA ASP A 106 17.34 -2.06 -5.33
C ASP A 106 15.86 -1.83 -5.69
N ILE A 107 14.99 -1.51 -4.73
CA ILE A 107 13.59 -1.17 -5.02
C ILE A 107 13.46 0.16 -5.75
N SER A 108 14.27 1.18 -5.40
CA SER A 108 14.20 2.50 -6.02
C SER A 108 14.69 2.51 -7.48
N SER A 109 15.52 1.53 -7.83
CA SER A 109 16.01 1.32 -9.20
C SER A 109 15.22 0.28 -9.98
N GLY A 110 14.10 -0.22 -9.44
CA GLY A 110 13.27 -1.24 -10.09
C GLY A 110 13.97 -2.59 -10.28
N LYS A 111 15.05 -2.85 -9.54
CA LYS A 111 15.77 -4.13 -9.57
C LYS A 111 15.11 -5.18 -8.70
N ASP A 112 14.31 -4.75 -7.73
CA ASP A 112 13.76 -5.65 -6.73
C ASP A 112 12.39 -5.19 -6.21
N ILE A 113 11.68 -6.13 -5.59
CA ILE A 113 10.36 -5.98 -5.00
C ILE A 113 10.43 -6.51 -3.57
N ILE A 114 9.84 -5.77 -2.62
CA ILE A 114 9.82 -6.14 -1.20
C ILE A 114 8.39 -6.09 -0.72
N SER A 115 7.93 -7.18 -0.12
CA SER A 115 6.58 -7.28 0.39
C SER A 115 6.54 -7.08 1.90
N MET A 116 5.46 -6.50 2.41
CA MET A 116 5.26 -6.29 3.85
C MET A 116 4.11 -7.15 4.38
N GLY A 117 4.37 -7.91 5.45
CA GLY A 117 3.43 -8.82 6.08
C GLY A 117 2.96 -8.32 7.44
N VAL A 118 1.79 -7.66 7.47
CA VAL A 118 1.12 -7.25 8.72
C VAL A 118 -0.06 -8.16 9.02
N SER A 119 -0.97 -8.32 8.04
CA SER A 119 -2.26 -8.98 8.17
C SER A 119 -2.18 -10.47 8.48
N GLU A 120 -3.10 -10.93 9.33
CA GLU A 120 -3.26 -12.33 9.76
C GLU A 120 -4.75 -12.69 9.82
N SER A 121 -5.04 -13.98 9.85
CA SER A 121 -6.38 -14.45 10.21
C SER A 121 -6.78 -13.90 11.58
N GLY A 122 -7.95 -13.25 11.66
CA GLY A 122 -8.45 -12.66 12.92
C GLY A 122 -7.89 -11.28 13.29
N TRP A 123 -6.97 -10.68 12.52
CA TRP A 123 -6.35 -9.40 12.90
C TRP A 123 -7.33 -8.22 12.96
N LYS A 124 -8.39 -8.23 12.12
CA LYS A 124 -9.48 -7.22 12.08
C LYS A 124 -8.99 -5.77 12.01
N GLY A 125 -7.85 -5.51 11.36
CA GLY A 125 -7.27 -4.17 11.29
C GLY A 125 -6.61 -3.66 12.58
N ARG A 126 -6.43 -4.52 13.59
CA ARG A 126 -5.89 -4.14 14.91
C ARG A 126 -4.56 -4.84 15.15
N ILE A 127 -3.51 -4.05 15.33
CA ILE A 127 -2.16 -4.58 15.56
C ILE A 127 -2.08 -5.42 16.85
N SER A 128 -2.88 -5.09 17.87
CA SER A 128 -2.99 -5.86 19.12
C SER A 128 -3.45 -7.32 18.93
N ASN A 129 -4.05 -7.64 17.79
CA ASN A 129 -4.53 -8.98 17.47
C ASN A 129 -3.50 -9.81 16.70
N ILE A 130 -2.31 -9.27 16.40
CA ILE A 130 -1.23 -10.02 15.76
C ILE A 130 -0.74 -11.11 16.70
N THR A 131 -0.64 -12.33 16.16
CA THR A 131 -0.21 -13.53 16.88
C THR A 131 1.20 -13.98 16.49
N THR A 132 1.68 -13.60 15.30
CA THR A 132 3.09 -13.79 14.92
C THR A 132 3.98 -13.18 15.98
N LYS A 133 4.92 -13.97 16.50
CA LYS A 133 5.81 -13.56 17.58
C LYS A 133 7.19 -14.15 17.39
N TYR A 134 8.18 -13.52 17.99
CA TYR A 134 9.53 -14.05 18.01
C TYR A 134 10.11 -14.09 19.42
N ARG A 135 11.14 -14.90 19.59
CA ARG A 135 12.00 -14.94 20.78
C ARG A 135 13.47 -14.90 20.36
N ILE A 136 14.34 -14.56 21.30
CA ILE A 136 15.78 -14.61 21.08
C ILE A 136 16.34 -15.83 21.82
N GLU A 137 16.96 -16.74 21.10
CA GLU A 137 17.62 -17.94 21.64
C GLU A 137 18.98 -18.11 20.98
N ASN A 138 20.03 -18.38 21.76
CA ASN A 138 21.39 -18.62 21.27
C ASN A 138 21.89 -17.56 20.27
N ASN A 139 21.62 -16.28 20.56
CA ASN A 139 21.98 -15.14 19.69
C ASN A 139 21.34 -15.20 18.29
N ARG A 140 20.13 -15.76 18.19
CA ARG A 140 19.32 -15.84 16.97
C ARG A 140 17.88 -15.47 17.25
N ILE A 141 17.19 -14.98 16.23
CA ILE A 141 15.75 -14.78 16.23
C ILE A 141 15.10 -16.13 15.92
N ILE A 142 14.18 -16.56 16.77
CA ILE A 142 13.32 -17.71 16.50
C ILE A 142 11.90 -17.20 16.27
N LEU A 143 11.44 -17.27 15.02
CA LEU A 143 10.19 -16.66 14.56
C LEU A 143 9.19 -17.72 14.11
N SER A 144 7.99 -17.67 14.68
CA SER A 144 6.83 -18.43 14.18
C SER A 144 5.79 -17.46 13.65
N LEU A 145 5.38 -17.65 12.40
CA LEU A 145 4.57 -16.69 11.66
C LEU A 145 3.48 -17.36 10.84
N SER A 146 2.35 -16.65 10.71
CA SER A 146 1.28 -16.98 9.79
C SER A 146 0.69 -15.67 9.26
N LYS A 147 1.14 -15.25 8.07
CA LYS A 147 0.74 -13.99 7.43
C LYS A 147 -0.11 -14.23 6.19
N SER A 148 -0.99 -13.29 5.89
CA SER A 148 -1.91 -13.36 4.74
C SER A 148 -2.00 -12.02 4.03
N PHE A 149 -2.38 -12.03 2.75
CA PHE A 149 -2.54 -10.82 1.92
C PHE A 149 -1.26 -9.98 1.82
N LEU A 150 -0.11 -10.64 1.62
CA LEU A 150 1.15 -9.95 1.35
C LEU A 150 1.16 -9.47 -0.10
N THR A 151 0.79 -8.22 -0.33
CA THR A 151 0.84 -7.56 -1.65
C THR A 151 2.27 -7.56 -2.20
N ASN A 152 2.41 -7.79 -3.50
CA ASN A 152 3.65 -8.05 -4.23
C ASN A 152 4.39 -9.35 -3.85
N GLY A 153 3.81 -10.17 -2.97
CA GLY A 153 4.48 -11.33 -2.37
C GLY A 153 4.84 -12.46 -3.35
N ALA A 154 4.14 -12.57 -4.50
CA ALA A 154 4.44 -13.61 -5.47
C ALA A 154 5.77 -13.40 -6.18
N ASN A 155 6.20 -12.14 -6.37
CA ASN A 155 7.38 -11.78 -7.16
C ASN A 155 8.50 -11.08 -6.34
N CYS A 156 8.34 -10.93 -5.03
CA CYS A 156 9.33 -10.26 -4.17
C CYS A 156 10.55 -11.13 -3.86
N SER A 157 11.70 -10.52 -3.60
CA SER A 157 12.92 -11.19 -3.12
C SER A 157 12.94 -11.40 -1.61
N GLY A 158 12.10 -10.68 -0.87
CA GLY A 158 12.07 -10.74 0.58
C GLY A 158 10.87 -10.05 1.19
N PHE A 159 10.75 -10.23 2.49
CA PHE A 159 9.59 -9.86 3.29
C PHE A 159 9.98 -9.03 4.51
N LEU A 160 9.22 -7.99 4.79
CA LEU A 160 9.23 -7.26 6.06
C LEU A 160 8.03 -7.73 6.89
N ILE A 161 8.28 -8.51 7.93
CA ILE A 161 7.24 -9.16 8.75
C ILE A 161 7.08 -8.44 10.08
N VAL A 162 5.86 -7.97 10.36
CA VAL A 162 5.53 -7.43 11.68
C VAL A 162 5.29 -8.57 12.67
N ALA A 163 6.05 -8.62 13.75
CA ALA A 163 5.97 -9.65 14.77
C ALA A 163 5.91 -9.03 16.17
N LYS A 164 5.19 -9.67 17.07
CA LYS A 164 5.15 -9.32 18.48
C LYS A 164 6.48 -9.67 19.14
N SER A 165 7.05 -8.71 19.84
CA SER A 165 8.34 -8.82 20.53
C SER A 165 8.19 -9.45 21.93
N PRO A 166 9.29 -9.93 22.53
CA PRO A 166 9.31 -10.36 23.95
C PRO A 166 8.92 -9.25 24.93
N SER A 167 9.05 -7.98 24.53
CA SER A 167 8.66 -6.82 25.33
C SER A 167 7.23 -6.34 25.05
N GLU A 168 6.41 -7.17 24.38
CA GLU A 168 5.01 -6.89 24.05
C GLU A 168 4.81 -5.68 23.12
N THR A 169 5.85 -5.31 22.36
CA THR A 169 5.81 -4.33 21.26
C THR A 169 5.66 -5.06 19.92
N PHE A 170 5.55 -4.32 18.82
CA PHE A 170 5.50 -4.90 17.47
C PHE A 170 6.69 -4.41 16.67
N ASP A 171 7.53 -5.33 16.23
CA ASP A 171 8.77 -5.04 15.53
C ASP A 171 8.73 -5.65 14.11
N VAL A 172 9.60 -5.18 13.23
CA VAL A 172 9.71 -5.64 11.84
C VAL A 172 10.94 -6.53 11.71
N ILE A 173 10.76 -7.71 11.14
CA ILE A 173 11.83 -8.67 10.83
C ILE A 173 11.92 -8.84 9.32
N TYR A 174 13.12 -8.68 8.76
CA TYR A 174 13.39 -8.99 7.36
C TYR A 174 13.63 -10.50 7.17
N ILE A 175 13.00 -11.08 6.15
CA ILE A 175 13.15 -12.50 5.79
C ILE A 175 13.37 -12.58 4.28
N ALA A 176 14.47 -13.20 3.85
CA ALA A 176 14.68 -13.47 2.42
C ALA A 176 13.66 -14.52 1.95
N ARG A 177 13.19 -14.40 0.70
CA ARG A 177 12.14 -15.27 0.16
C ARG A 177 12.47 -16.76 0.26
N ASP A 178 13.73 -17.11 0.08
CA ASP A 178 14.28 -18.45 0.06
C ASP A 178 14.77 -18.94 1.43
N SER A 179 14.40 -18.26 2.52
CA SER A 179 14.77 -18.65 3.88
C SER A 179 14.28 -20.07 4.19
N TYR A 180 15.17 -20.92 4.70
CA TYR A 180 14.84 -22.31 5.04
C TYR A 180 13.66 -22.40 6.03
N GLY A 181 12.68 -23.25 5.69
CA GLY A 181 11.47 -23.46 6.49
C GLY A 181 10.34 -22.45 6.27
N LEU A 182 10.56 -21.40 5.46
CA LEU A 182 9.50 -20.47 5.08
C LEU A 182 8.63 -21.08 3.97
N GLU A 183 7.35 -21.27 4.25
CA GLU A 183 6.35 -21.71 3.28
C GLU A 183 5.65 -20.51 2.64
N LEU A 184 5.52 -20.52 1.32
CA LEU A 184 4.87 -19.48 0.53
C LEU A 184 3.74 -20.07 -0.31
N GLU A 185 2.54 -19.53 -0.15
CA GLU A 185 1.35 -19.89 -0.94
C GLU A 185 0.88 -18.66 -1.72
N VAL A 186 1.01 -18.68 -3.05
CA VAL A 186 0.48 -17.61 -3.93
C VAL A 186 -1.02 -17.83 -4.12
N PHE A 187 -1.79 -16.74 -4.08
CA PHE A 187 -3.21 -16.76 -4.40
C PHE A 187 -3.62 -15.48 -5.13
N ASP A 188 -4.72 -15.56 -5.87
CA ASP A 188 -5.23 -14.47 -6.69
C ASP A 188 -6.43 -13.80 -6.02
N LEU A 189 -6.57 -12.49 -6.25
CA LEU A 189 -7.78 -11.74 -5.93
C LEU A 189 -8.63 -11.57 -7.19
N GLU A 190 -9.91 -11.24 -7.01
CA GLU A 190 -10.81 -10.98 -8.16
C GLU A 190 -10.52 -9.62 -8.82
N TYR A 191 -9.98 -8.68 -8.06
CA TYR A 191 -9.62 -7.32 -8.45
C TYR A 191 -8.13 -7.06 -8.28
N ALA A 192 -7.60 -6.07 -9.00
CA ALA A 192 -6.20 -5.63 -8.96
C ALA A 192 -5.21 -6.77 -9.12
N LYS A 193 -5.46 -7.68 -10.08
CA LYS A 193 -4.75 -8.97 -10.21
C LYS A 193 -3.24 -8.82 -10.40
N GLU A 194 -2.80 -7.73 -11.00
CA GLU A 194 -1.37 -7.43 -11.21
C GLU A 194 -0.63 -7.15 -9.89
N ALA A 195 -1.34 -6.69 -8.85
CA ALA A 195 -0.81 -6.68 -7.49
C ALA A 195 -0.91 -8.09 -6.90
N THR A 196 0.07 -8.93 -7.22
CA THR A 196 0.09 -10.32 -6.75
C THR A 196 0.10 -10.44 -5.24
N HIS A 197 -0.45 -11.52 -4.68
CA HIS A 197 -0.49 -11.76 -3.24
C HIS A 197 0.06 -13.14 -2.86
N CYS A 198 0.56 -13.25 -1.63
CA CYS A 198 0.84 -14.56 -1.03
C CYS A 198 0.42 -14.63 0.43
N ARG A 199 0.39 -15.86 0.95
CA ARG A 199 0.40 -16.19 2.38
C ARG A 199 1.77 -16.73 2.73
N LEU A 200 2.18 -16.52 3.97
CA LEU A 200 3.41 -17.08 4.52
C LEU A 200 3.12 -17.87 5.77
N LYS A 201 3.79 -19.01 5.92
CA LYS A 201 3.84 -19.77 7.15
C LYS A 201 5.28 -20.14 7.47
N GLY A 202 5.59 -20.21 8.75
CA GLY A 202 6.90 -20.65 9.23
C GLY A 202 6.80 -21.03 10.68
N ASN A 203 7.46 -22.13 11.04
CA ASN A 203 7.52 -22.61 12.41
C ASN A 203 8.97 -22.57 12.89
N ASP A 204 9.23 -21.79 13.93
CA ASP A 204 10.56 -21.63 14.55
C ASP A 204 11.69 -21.33 13.53
N LEU A 205 11.42 -20.41 12.59
CA LEU A 205 12.43 -19.93 11.65
C LEU A 205 13.60 -19.31 12.40
N SER A 206 14.81 -19.82 12.15
CA SER A 206 16.02 -19.38 12.86
C SER A 206 16.80 -18.36 12.03
N LEU A 207 16.69 -17.07 12.39
CA LEU A 207 17.28 -15.96 11.65
C LEU A 207 18.42 -15.29 12.43
N PRO A 208 19.41 -14.71 11.75
CA PRO A 208 20.41 -13.84 12.38
C PRO A 208 19.77 -12.61 13.06
N LEU A 209 20.42 -12.05 14.08
CA LEU A 209 19.87 -10.88 14.79
C LEU A 209 19.77 -9.62 13.93
N LYS A 210 20.66 -9.44 12.95
CA LYS A 210 20.59 -8.32 11.99
C LYS A 210 19.30 -8.25 11.18
N ASN A 211 18.54 -9.35 11.13
CA ASN A 211 17.24 -9.39 10.48
C ASN A 211 16.15 -8.66 11.29
N LEU A 212 16.40 -8.32 12.55
CA LEU A 212 15.53 -7.44 13.33
C LEU A 212 15.73 -6.01 12.85
N PHE A 213 14.77 -5.53 12.07
CA PHE A 213 14.94 -4.42 11.14
C PHE A 213 14.47 -3.08 11.70
N PHE A 214 13.34 -3.06 12.39
CA PHE A 214 12.73 -1.82 12.87
C PHE A 214 11.88 -2.10 14.11
N PHE A 215 12.03 -1.30 15.16
CA PHE A 215 11.31 -1.50 16.41
C PHE A 215 10.05 -0.66 16.52
N ASN A 216 9.13 -1.08 17.38
CA ASN A 216 7.90 -0.36 17.74
C ASN A 216 7.10 0.17 16.54
N TYR A 217 6.93 -0.68 15.52
CA TYR A 217 6.14 -0.42 14.32
C TYR A 217 4.75 0.16 14.62
N GLN A 218 4.13 -0.21 15.74
CA GLN A 218 2.82 0.30 16.16
C GLN A 218 2.74 1.83 16.23
N ASN A 219 3.86 2.52 16.48
CA ASN A 219 3.91 3.99 16.57
C ASN A 219 3.83 4.67 15.18
N PHE A 220 4.14 3.92 14.12
CA PHE A 220 4.21 4.38 12.74
C PHE A 220 3.11 3.78 11.85
N ALA A 221 2.54 2.65 12.26
CA ALA A 221 1.49 1.95 11.52
C ALA A 221 0.32 2.86 11.10
N PRO A 222 -0.22 3.77 11.96
CA PRO A 222 -1.28 4.67 11.53
C PRO A 222 -0.88 5.60 10.39
N GLU A 223 0.31 6.22 10.47
CA GLU A 223 0.81 7.14 9.45
C GLU A 223 1.10 6.43 8.12
N ILE A 224 1.69 5.24 8.19
CA ILE A 224 1.96 4.39 7.02
C ILE A 224 0.65 4.02 6.32
N HIS A 225 -0.34 3.54 7.08
CA HIS A 225 -1.64 3.16 6.53
C HIS A 225 -2.40 4.37 5.95
N LEU A 226 -2.37 5.53 6.61
CA LEU A 226 -3.02 6.74 6.09
C LEU A 226 -2.35 7.25 4.81
N SER A 227 -1.03 7.08 4.68
CA SER A 227 -0.30 7.40 3.44
C SER A 227 -0.71 6.47 2.30
N GLU A 228 -0.83 5.17 2.57
CA GLU A 228 -1.36 4.19 1.63
C GLU A 228 -2.79 4.53 1.18
N MET A 229 -3.67 4.88 2.14
CA MET A 229 -5.06 5.28 1.82
C MET A 229 -5.13 6.56 0.99
N LEU A 230 -4.22 7.52 1.20
CA LEU A 230 -4.15 8.73 0.39
C LEU A 230 -3.81 8.42 -1.07
N SER A 231 -2.89 7.49 -1.29
CA SER A 231 -2.60 7.00 -2.64
C SER A 231 -3.76 6.23 -3.24
N ALA A 232 -4.51 5.47 -2.44
CA ALA A 232 -5.72 4.77 -2.90
C ALA A 232 -6.78 5.78 -3.35
N SER A 233 -6.92 6.92 -2.66
CA SER A 233 -7.79 8.01 -3.10
C SER A 233 -7.35 8.62 -4.44
N ALA A 234 -6.04 8.86 -4.63
CA ALA A 234 -5.52 9.33 -5.93
C ALA A 234 -5.84 8.34 -7.05
N LEU A 235 -5.59 7.05 -6.83
CA LEU A 235 -5.85 6.00 -7.80
C LEU A 235 -7.34 5.92 -8.14
N PHE A 236 -8.21 5.95 -7.12
CA PHE A 236 -9.66 5.95 -7.28
C PHE A 236 -10.13 7.12 -8.14
N CYS A 237 -9.66 8.33 -7.85
CA CYS A 237 -9.94 9.52 -8.63
C CYS A 237 -9.60 9.33 -10.12
N GLY A 238 -8.45 8.73 -10.42
CA GLY A 238 -8.04 8.43 -11.80
C GLY A 238 -8.91 7.39 -12.48
N TYR A 239 -9.36 6.39 -11.72
CA TYR A 239 -10.25 5.34 -12.21
C TYR A 239 -11.64 5.86 -12.51
N VAL A 240 -12.20 6.73 -11.67
CA VAL A 240 -13.49 7.40 -11.89
C VAL A 240 -13.47 8.19 -13.20
N ASP A 241 -12.37 8.90 -13.45
CA ASP A 241 -12.11 9.60 -14.70
C ASP A 241 -12.22 8.68 -15.93
N PHE A 242 -11.62 7.49 -15.84
CA PHE A 242 -11.67 6.48 -16.88
C PHE A 242 -13.05 5.87 -17.07
N ILE A 243 -13.74 5.54 -15.97
CA ILE A 243 -15.11 5.02 -15.99
C ILE A 243 -16.03 6.01 -16.72
N LEU A 244 -16.02 7.28 -16.29
CA LEU A 244 -16.87 8.30 -16.89
C LEU A 244 -16.58 8.53 -18.37
N LYS A 245 -15.30 8.63 -18.77
CA LYS A 245 -14.91 8.78 -20.18
C LYS A 245 -15.40 7.61 -21.03
N THR A 246 -15.33 6.40 -20.49
CA THR A 246 -15.79 5.18 -21.18
C THR A 246 -17.31 5.17 -21.30
N LEU A 247 -18.03 5.46 -20.21
CA LEU A 247 -19.50 5.54 -20.23
C LEU A 247 -20.00 6.60 -21.21
N LEU A 248 -19.44 7.81 -21.19
CA LEU A 248 -19.81 8.90 -22.11
C LEU A 248 -19.53 8.56 -23.58
N LYS A 249 -18.55 7.70 -23.86
CA LYS A 249 -18.22 7.25 -25.21
C LYS A 249 -19.13 6.12 -25.69
N GLU A 250 -19.43 5.16 -24.82
CA GLU A 250 -20.09 3.91 -25.18
C GLU A 250 -21.60 3.94 -24.95
N LYS A 251 -22.10 4.85 -24.11
CA LYS A 251 -23.51 4.97 -23.75
C LYS A 251 -24.10 6.28 -24.30
N LYS A 252 -25.24 6.18 -24.96
CA LYS A 252 -25.93 7.32 -25.58
C LYS A 252 -26.75 8.16 -24.59
N ASP A 253 -27.14 7.57 -23.46
CA ASP A 253 -28.12 8.14 -22.52
C ASP A 253 -27.55 8.46 -21.14
N VAL A 254 -26.25 8.78 -21.04
CA VAL A 254 -25.64 9.21 -19.76
C VAL A 254 -26.21 10.57 -19.36
N ASP A 255 -26.81 10.67 -18.17
CA ASP A 255 -27.28 11.96 -17.65
C ASP A 255 -26.09 12.90 -17.36
N PRO A 256 -25.95 14.01 -18.10
CA PRO A 256 -24.84 14.94 -17.93
C PRO A 256 -24.82 15.61 -16.55
N ARG A 257 -25.97 15.71 -15.87
CA ARG A 257 -26.06 16.28 -14.52
C ARG A 257 -25.43 15.36 -13.48
N ILE A 258 -25.66 14.06 -13.60
CA ILE A 258 -25.07 13.05 -12.71
C ILE A 258 -23.57 12.94 -12.99
N ALA A 259 -23.17 12.89 -14.26
CA ALA A 259 -21.76 12.92 -14.64
C ALA A 259 -21.03 14.16 -14.09
N GLY A 260 -21.66 15.35 -14.15
CA GLY A 260 -21.13 16.58 -13.55
C GLY A 260 -20.90 16.47 -12.05
N LYS A 261 -21.86 15.93 -11.28
CA LYS A 261 -21.70 15.71 -9.83
C LYS A 261 -20.54 14.78 -9.49
N ILE A 262 -20.37 13.70 -10.26
CA ILE A 262 -19.25 12.77 -10.07
C ILE A 262 -17.92 13.49 -10.29
N ILE A 263 -17.80 14.28 -11.37
CA ILE A 263 -16.60 15.07 -11.66
C ILE A 263 -16.31 16.05 -10.52
N ASP A 264 -17.30 16.79 -10.05
CA ASP A 264 -17.10 17.79 -8.98
C ASP A 264 -16.57 17.15 -7.69
N ILE A 265 -17.17 16.03 -7.25
CA ILE A 265 -16.72 15.33 -6.04
C ILE A 265 -15.37 14.64 -6.24
N GLN A 266 -15.12 14.05 -7.41
CA GLN A 266 -13.83 13.45 -7.75
C GLN A 266 -12.71 14.51 -7.73
N GLN A 267 -12.93 15.67 -8.33
CA GLN A 267 -11.97 16.77 -8.37
C GLN A 267 -11.74 17.38 -7.00
N LEU A 268 -12.80 17.51 -6.19
CA LEU A 268 -12.67 17.96 -4.80
C LEU A 268 -11.80 17.01 -3.98
N LEU A 269 -12.05 15.70 -4.07
CA LEU A 269 -11.22 14.69 -3.40
C LEU A 269 -9.78 14.75 -3.90
N TYR A 270 -9.57 14.78 -5.21
CA TYR A 270 -8.22 14.80 -5.78
C TYR A 270 -7.44 16.07 -5.39
N SER A 271 -8.10 17.22 -5.38
CA SER A 271 -7.53 18.48 -4.90
C SER A 271 -7.07 18.35 -3.44
N LYS A 272 -7.89 17.73 -2.58
CA LYS A 272 -7.46 17.41 -1.20
C LYS A 272 -6.26 16.49 -1.17
N VAL A 273 -6.22 15.44 -2.00
CA VAL A 273 -5.04 14.55 -2.08
C VAL A 273 -3.77 15.35 -2.38
N ILE A 274 -3.81 16.25 -3.36
CA ILE A 274 -2.68 17.08 -3.76
C ILE A 274 -2.27 18.06 -2.64
N ASP A 275 -3.22 18.74 -2.01
CA ASP A 275 -2.96 19.65 -0.89
C ASP A 275 -2.25 18.94 0.27
N ILE A 276 -2.71 17.74 0.61
CA ILE A 276 -2.13 16.93 1.68
C ILE A 276 -0.71 16.48 1.30
N SER A 277 -0.53 16.09 0.04
CA SER A 277 0.79 15.67 -0.46
C SER A 277 1.81 16.80 -0.40
N LYS A 278 1.40 18.02 -0.78
CA LYS A 278 2.24 19.22 -0.66
C LYS A 278 2.65 19.50 0.78
N LYS A 279 1.72 19.36 1.74
CA LYS A 279 2.03 19.52 3.16
C LYS A 279 3.09 18.51 3.62
N LYS A 280 2.98 17.26 3.18
CA LYS A 280 3.95 16.21 3.49
C LYS A 280 5.33 16.47 2.86
N ASP A 281 5.37 17.07 1.68
CA ASP A 281 6.62 17.49 1.03
C ASP A 281 7.27 18.68 1.73
N GLN A 282 6.47 19.59 2.31
CA GLN A 282 6.94 20.84 2.92
C GLN A 282 7.28 20.72 4.40
N ASP A 283 6.62 19.82 5.13
CA ASP A 283 6.81 19.63 6.57
C ASP A 283 7.15 18.16 6.89
N PRO A 284 8.40 17.86 7.28
CA PRO A 284 8.82 16.50 7.61
C PRO A 284 8.16 15.95 8.87
N ASN A 285 7.57 16.82 9.72
CA ASN A 285 6.87 16.43 10.94
C ASN A 285 5.36 16.28 10.72
N PHE A 286 4.85 16.62 9.54
CA PHE A 286 3.43 16.52 9.25
C PHE A 286 2.92 15.07 9.43
N ARG A 287 1.81 14.94 10.17
CA ARG A 287 1.13 13.66 10.40
C ARG A 287 -0.23 13.66 9.70
N MET A 288 -0.48 12.66 8.88
CA MET A 288 -1.76 12.45 8.21
C MET A 288 -2.94 12.33 9.19
N GLU A 289 -2.66 11.86 10.42
CA GLU A 289 -3.66 11.76 11.49
C GLU A 289 -4.29 13.11 11.88
N GLU A 290 -3.63 14.24 11.61
CA GLU A 290 -4.13 15.58 11.97
C GLU A 290 -5.27 16.06 11.08
N ILE A 291 -5.31 15.56 9.85
CA ILE A 291 -6.28 15.98 8.83
C ILE A 291 -7.31 14.90 8.51
N HIS A 292 -7.06 13.66 8.95
CA HIS A 292 -7.96 12.55 8.70
C HIS A 292 -9.17 12.59 9.66
N PRO A 293 -10.40 12.30 9.19
CA PRO A 293 -10.77 11.97 7.81
C PRO A 293 -10.87 13.20 6.91
N TYR A 294 -10.45 13.03 5.64
CA TYR A 294 -10.42 14.07 4.61
C TYR A 294 -11.48 13.89 3.52
N GLY A 295 -12.46 12.99 3.72
CA GLY A 295 -13.64 12.86 2.87
C GLY A 295 -13.60 11.77 1.80
N TYR A 296 -12.57 10.91 1.80
CA TYR A 296 -12.45 9.82 0.82
C TYR A 296 -13.63 8.83 0.91
N GLU A 297 -14.01 8.42 2.12
CA GLU A 297 -15.16 7.53 2.35
C GLU A 297 -16.46 8.10 1.77
N THR A 298 -16.72 9.38 2.01
CA THR A 298 -17.93 10.06 1.54
C THR A 298 -17.94 10.17 0.02
N ALA A 299 -16.79 10.53 -0.56
CA ALA A 299 -16.64 10.62 -2.01
C ALA A 299 -16.82 9.26 -2.69
N LEU A 300 -16.25 8.20 -2.13
CA LEU A 300 -16.41 6.83 -2.63
C LEU A 300 -17.88 6.41 -2.66
N ASP A 301 -18.59 6.59 -1.55
CA ASP A 301 -20.01 6.22 -1.44
C ASP A 301 -20.91 7.01 -2.40
N LEU A 302 -20.72 8.32 -2.49
CA LEU A 302 -21.48 9.18 -3.40
C LEU A 302 -21.21 8.84 -4.87
N ILE A 303 -19.94 8.73 -5.25
CA ILE A 303 -19.55 8.45 -6.63
C ILE A 303 -20.08 7.08 -7.06
N TYR A 304 -19.97 6.05 -6.23
CA TYR A 304 -20.51 4.74 -6.56
C TYR A 304 -22.03 4.78 -6.73
N SER A 305 -22.75 5.42 -5.80
CA SER A 305 -24.21 5.60 -5.92
C SER A 305 -24.58 6.25 -7.25
N TRP A 306 -23.89 7.32 -7.63
CA TRP A 306 -24.17 8.03 -8.87
C TRP A 306 -23.73 7.26 -10.12
N LEU A 307 -22.66 6.48 -10.06
CA LEU A 307 -22.31 5.55 -11.13
C LEU A 307 -23.41 4.50 -11.31
N THR A 308 -24.00 4.01 -10.22
CA THR A 308 -25.13 3.07 -10.30
C THR A 308 -26.43 3.70 -10.79
N ASP A 309 -26.57 5.02 -10.71
CA ASP A 309 -27.67 5.77 -11.34
C ASP A 309 -27.46 5.90 -12.87
N LEU A 310 -26.20 5.91 -13.34
CA LEU A 310 -25.85 5.99 -14.76
C LEU A 310 -25.87 4.62 -15.47
N VAL A 311 -25.52 3.55 -14.76
CA VAL A 311 -25.39 2.20 -15.29
C VAL A 311 -25.67 1.19 -14.18
N SER A 312 -26.32 0.06 -14.47
CA SER A 312 -26.61 -0.94 -13.44
C SER A 312 -25.32 -1.43 -12.75
N GLY A 313 -25.38 -1.74 -11.44
CA GLY A 313 -24.20 -2.20 -10.70
C GLY A 313 -23.55 -3.48 -11.25
N VAL A 314 -24.36 -4.39 -11.83
CA VAL A 314 -23.87 -5.60 -12.50
C VAL A 314 -23.05 -5.24 -13.74
N GLU A 315 -23.59 -4.34 -14.56
CA GLU A 315 -22.91 -3.88 -15.77
C GLU A 315 -21.66 -3.08 -15.44
N LEU A 316 -21.72 -2.21 -14.43
CA LEU A 316 -20.56 -1.47 -13.91
C LEU A 316 -19.44 -2.44 -13.48
N SER A 317 -19.77 -3.50 -12.74
CA SER A 317 -18.80 -4.49 -12.29
C SER A 317 -18.23 -5.34 -13.44
N ASN A 318 -19.02 -5.61 -14.47
CA ASN A 318 -18.54 -6.34 -15.65
C ASN A 318 -17.59 -5.51 -16.51
N MET A 319 -17.89 -4.21 -16.69
CA MET A 319 -17.04 -3.30 -17.46
C MET A 319 -15.78 -2.87 -16.68
N PHE A 320 -15.91 -2.74 -15.36
CA PHE A 320 -14.91 -2.15 -14.47
C PHE A 320 -14.71 -3.03 -13.23
N PRO A 321 -14.19 -4.26 -13.37
CA PRO A 321 -14.13 -5.26 -12.29
C PRO A 321 -13.37 -4.79 -11.05
N ASP A 322 -12.41 -3.89 -11.23
CA ASP A 322 -11.61 -3.36 -10.12
C ASP A 322 -12.37 -2.35 -9.24
N ILE A 323 -13.60 -1.95 -9.58
CA ILE A 323 -14.36 -1.00 -8.75
C ILE A 323 -14.67 -1.56 -7.35
N GLY A 324 -14.83 -2.88 -7.25
CA GLY A 324 -15.09 -3.58 -5.98
C GLY A 324 -13.92 -3.50 -5.00
N LEU A 325 -12.70 -3.27 -5.48
CA LEU A 325 -11.51 -3.09 -4.64
C LEU A 325 -11.69 -1.93 -3.67
N PHE A 326 -12.15 -0.77 -4.14
CA PHE A 326 -12.22 0.43 -3.31
C PHE A 326 -13.20 0.26 -2.14
N TYR A 327 -14.20 -0.62 -2.28
CA TYR A 327 -15.09 -1.04 -1.19
C TYR A 327 -14.50 -2.10 -0.26
N SER A 328 -13.58 -2.94 -0.75
CA SER A 328 -12.88 -3.92 0.08
C SER A 328 -11.88 -3.25 1.01
N ILE A 329 -11.24 -2.17 0.55
CA ILE A 329 -10.32 -1.32 1.33
C ILE A 329 -10.99 -0.04 1.88
N HIS A 330 -12.31 -0.04 2.03
CA HIS A 330 -13.08 1.15 2.42
C HIS A 330 -12.59 1.78 3.75
N PRO A 331 -12.20 3.07 3.78
CA PRO A 331 -11.59 3.70 4.96
C PRO A 331 -12.47 3.65 6.20
N GLY A 332 -13.79 3.82 6.05
CA GLY A 332 -14.76 3.77 7.14
C GLY A 332 -14.81 2.43 7.91
N LYS A 333 -14.27 1.35 7.34
CA LYS A 333 -14.18 0.04 8.01
C LYS A 333 -12.91 -0.11 8.85
N THR A 334 -11.99 0.85 8.80
CA THR A 334 -10.70 0.77 9.49
C THR A 334 -10.81 1.28 10.94
N PRO A 335 -10.09 0.66 11.90
CA PRO A 335 -10.07 1.16 13.28
C PRO A 335 -9.50 2.58 13.42
N ILE A 336 -8.56 2.97 12.55
CA ILE A 336 -7.97 4.32 12.55
C ILE A 336 -9.03 5.36 12.20
N TYR A 337 -9.91 5.07 11.24
CA TYR A 337 -11.03 5.95 10.91
C TYR A 337 -11.96 6.18 12.09
N GLN A 338 -12.41 5.10 12.73
CA GLN A 338 -13.30 5.15 13.90
C GLN A 338 -12.69 5.94 15.05
N LYS A 339 -11.38 5.78 15.29
CA LYS A 339 -10.65 6.55 16.31
C LYS A 339 -10.62 8.05 15.97
N ASN A 340 -10.27 8.40 14.74
CA ASN A 340 -10.06 9.80 14.34
C ASN A 340 -11.38 10.56 14.22
N ILE A 341 -12.47 9.93 13.75
CA ILE A 341 -13.79 10.58 13.71
C ILE A 341 -14.29 10.90 15.13
N LEU A 342 -14.11 9.98 16.08
CA LEU A 342 -14.47 10.22 17.49
C LEU A 342 -13.67 11.36 18.10
N LYS A 343 -12.37 11.47 17.78
CA LYS A 343 -11.53 12.60 18.21
C LYS A 343 -12.06 13.93 17.67
N LYS A 344 -12.42 13.98 16.39
CA LYS A 344 -12.98 15.18 15.73
C LYS A 344 -14.33 15.58 16.30
N ILE A 345 -15.22 14.62 16.55
CA ILE A 345 -16.52 14.89 17.20
C ILE A 345 -16.31 15.47 18.61
N ARG A 346 -15.34 14.96 19.36
CA ARG A 346 -15.02 15.47 20.70
C ARG A 346 -14.44 16.88 20.68
N SER A 347 -13.65 17.26 19.67
CA SER A 347 -13.09 18.62 19.57
C SER A 347 -14.10 19.69 19.13
N LEU A 348 -15.26 19.27 18.62
CA LEU A 348 -16.36 20.16 18.24
C LEU A 348 -17.36 20.39 19.39
N ARG A 349 -17.19 19.68 20.51
CA ARG A 349 -17.91 19.89 21.77
C ARG A 349 -17.01 20.69 22.70
#